data_AF-A0A376FNH3-F1
#
_entry.id   AF-A0A376FNH3-F1
#
_cell.length_a   1.000
_cell.length_b   1.000
_cell.length_c   1.000
_cell.angle_alpha   90.00
_cell.angle_beta   90.00
_cell.angle_gamma   90.00
#
_symmetry.space_group_name_H-M   'P 1'
#
loop_
_entity.id
_entity.type
_entity.pdbx_description
1 polymer ?
#
loop_
_entity_poly.entity_id
_entity_poly.type
_entity_poly.pdbx_seq_one_letter_code
_entity_poly.pdbx_strand_id
1 'polypeptide(L)'
;MAKTAAERKKAQRARQAKTGNRKLELQLDAQEVEMLERNCAGRRPGRAPYDMTEYIALLIRQDDARMRNRIKRVSTTKCTKCGDALPVKSCIMSGDSQCWITGGWKKFILTV
;
A
#
# COMPACT_ATOMS: atom_id res chain seq x y z
N MET A 1 -11.30 -4.15 41.37
CA MET A 1 -12.23 -4.73 40.38
C MET A 1 -11.45 -5.08 39.12
N ALA A 2 -11.65 -6.28 38.57
CA ALA A 2 -10.99 -6.69 37.33
C ALA A 2 -11.59 -5.90 36.15
N LYS A 3 -10.75 -5.22 35.37
CA LYS A 3 -11.18 -4.45 34.18
C LYS A 3 -12.01 -5.34 33.27
N THR A 4 -13.14 -4.84 32.80
CA THR A 4 -13.99 -5.55 31.83
C THR A 4 -13.24 -5.72 30.50
N ALA A 5 -13.65 -6.69 29.67
CA ALA A 5 -13.01 -6.95 28.38
C ALA A 5 -13.06 -5.71 27.45
N ALA A 6 -14.13 -4.91 27.56
CA ALA A 6 -14.29 -3.65 26.85
C ALA A 6 -13.27 -2.58 27.29
N GLU A 7 -13.05 -2.43 28.60
CA GLU A 7 -12.06 -1.49 29.15
C GLU A 7 -10.63 -1.90 28.81
N ARG A 8 -10.33 -3.21 28.75
CA ARG A 8 -9.03 -3.72 28.30
C ARG A 8 -8.79 -3.43 26.82
N LYS A 9 -9.78 -3.67 25.95
CA LYS A 9 -9.70 -3.31 24.53
C LYS A 9 -9.56 -1.78 24.34
N LYS A 10 -10.27 -0.96 25.13
CA LYS A 10 -10.16 0.51 25.08
C LYS A 10 -8.77 0.99 25.52
N ALA A 11 -8.21 0.41 26.59
CA ALA A 11 -6.86 0.72 27.06
C ALA A 11 -5.79 0.27 26.06
N GLN A 12 -5.98 -0.87 25.38
CA GLN A 12 -5.09 -1.34 24.33
C GLN A 12 -5.11 -0.41 23.11
N ARG A 13 -6.29 0.02 22.66
CA ARG A 13 -6.44 1.02 21.59
C ARG A 13 -5.80 2.36 21.97
N ALA A 14 -5.97 2.80 23.22
CA ALA A 14 -5.35 4.04 23.71
C ALA A 14 -3.81 3.95 23.76
N ARG A 15 -3.25 2.78 24.12
CA ARG A 15 -1.79 2.53 24.08
C ARG A 15 -1.28 2.49 22.65
N GLN A 16 -1.96 1.79 21.74
CA GLN A 16 -1.60 1.75 20.32
C GLN A 16 -1.65 3.15 19.69
N ALA A 17 -2.69 3.94 19.99
CA ALA A 17 -2.81 5.32 19.53
C ALA A 17 -1.68 6.23 20.05
N LYS A 18 -1.25 6.05 21.30
CA LYS A 18 -0.09 6.79 21.86
C LYS A 18 1.25 6.43 21.19
N THR A 19 1.39 5.21 20.69
CA THR A 19 2.56 4.78 19.89
C THR A 19 2.44 5.17 18.41
N GLY A 20 1.35 5.87 18.01
CA GLY A 20 1.07 6.22 16.61
C GLY A 20 0.55 5.06 15.77
N ASN A 21 0.36 3.88 16.36
CA ASN A 21 -0.15 2.71 15.66
C ASN A 21 -1.68 2.80 15.53
N ARG A 22 -2.16 2.74 14.29
CA ARG A 22 -3.59 2.60 14.00
C ARG A 22 -3.92 1.14 13.73
N LYS A 23 -4.92 0.62 14.43
CA LYS A 23 -5.45 -0.73 14.16
C LYS A 23 -6.34 -0.67 12.91
N LEU A 24 -6.01 -1.49 11.92
CA LEU A 24 -6.83 -1.76 10.75
C LEU A 24 -7.47 -3.14 10.92
N GLU A 25 -8.77 -3.25 10.70
CA GLU A 25 -9.48 -4.53 10.63
C GLU A 25 -9.83 -4.79 9.16
N LEU A 26 -9.43 -5.95 8.65
CA LEU A 26 -9.57 -6.35 7.26
C LEU A 26 -10.42 -7.62 7.19
N GLN A 27 -11.44 -7.61 6.35
CA GLN A 27 -12.19 -8.81 5.98
C GLN A 27 -11.65 -9.30 4.65
N LEU A 28 -11.29 -10.58 4.60
CA LEU A 28 -10.81 -11.27 3.41
C LEU A 28 -11.78 -12.41 3.10
N ASP A 29 -11.99 -12.68 1.82
CA ASP A 29 -12.71 -13.87 1.42
C ASP A 29 -11.85 -15.15 1.60
N ALA A 30 -12.47 -16.32 1.45
CA ALA A 30 -11.78 -17.59 1.64
C ALA A 30 -10.61 -17.79 0.66
N GLN A 31 -10.75 -17.31 -0.57
CA GLN A 31 -9.73 -17.42 -1.60
C GLN A 31 -8.53 -16.52 -1.26
N GLU A 32 -8.77 -15.30 -0.80
CA GLU A 32 -7.75 -14.36 -0.37
C GLU A 32 -6.98 -14.87 0.85
N VAL A 33 -7.66 -15.52 1.80
CA VAL A 33 -7.01 -16.15 2.97
C VAL A 33 -6.10 -17.30 2.52
N GLU A 34 -6.56 -18.18 1.62
CA GLU A 34 -5.74 -19.26 1.08
C GLU A 34 -4.50 -18.71 0.32
N MET A 35 -4.69 -17.66 -0.48
CA MET A 35 -3.60 -16.96 -1.15
C MET A 35 -2.59 -16.38 -0.15
N LEU A 36 -3.07 -15.84 0.97
CA LEU A 36 -2.23 -15.29 2.03
C LEU A 36 -1.39 -16.38 2.69
N GLU A 37 -2.02 -17.48 3.13
CA GLU A 37 -1.36 -18.61 3.78
C GLU A 37 -0.30 -19.25 2.89
N ARG A 38 -0.66 -19.54 1.63
CA ARG A 38 0.26 -20.10 0.63
C ARG A 38 1.49 -19.20 0.44
N ASN A 39 1.28 -17.89 0.36
CA ASN A 39 2.37 -16.93 0.17
C ASN A 39 3.24 -16.78 1.42
N CYS A 40 2.67 -16.84 2.62
CA CYS A 40 3.42 -16.80 3.88
C CYS A 40 4.44 -17.95 3.96
N ALA A 41 4.03 -19.16 3.58
CA ALA A 41 4.92 -20.32 3.53
C ALA A 41 5.89 -20.26 2.35
N GLY A 42 5.40 -19.96 1.13
CA GLY A 42 6.19 -19.99 -0.09
C GLY A 42 7.34 -18.99 -0.14
N ARG A 43 7.26 -17.88 0.61
CA ARG A 43 8.34 -16.87 0.67
C ARG A 43 9.48 -17.22 1.62
N ARG A 44 9.35 -18.26 2.44
CA ARG A 44 10.38 -18.73 3.39
C ARG A 44 10.59 -20.25 3.28
N PRO A 45 11.05 -20.76 2.13
CA PRO A 45 11.31 -22.19 1.97
C PRO A 45 12.35 -22.67 2.99
N GLY A 46 12.04 -23.76 3.70
CA GLY A 46 12.91 -24.33 4.73
C GLY A 46 12.98 -23.56 6.05
N ARG A 47 12.10 -22.57 6.26
CA ARG A 47 11.97 -21.84 7.53
C ARG A 47 10.51 -21.73 7.95
N ALA A 48 10.28 -21.28 9.19
CA ALA A 48 8.95 -20.97 9.66
C ALA A 48 8.29 -19.91 8.73
N PRO A 49 7.03 -20.12 8.33
CA PRO A 49 6.26 -19.14 7.56
C PRO A 49 6.18 -17.78 8.23
N TYR A 50 5.86 -16.75 7.45
CA TYR A 50 5.49 -15.45 8.01
C TYR A 50 4.20 -15.53 8.83
N ASP A 51 4.12 -14.72 9.89
CA ASP A 51 2.81 -14.36 10.46
C ASP A 51 2.01 -13.54 9.43
N MET A 52 0.70 -13.73 9.37
CA MET A 52 -0.16 -13.03 8.40
C MET A 52 -0.05 -11.51 8.52
N THR A 53 0.04 -10.98 9.75
CA THR A 53 0.17 -9.54 10.00
C THR A 53 1.55 -9.04 9.58
N GLU A 54 2.61 -9.81 9.87
CA GLU A 54 3.97 -9.52 9.42
C GLU A 54 4.03 -9.46 7.90
N TYR A 55 3.42 -10.44 7.21
CA TYR A 55 3.42 -10.51 5.77
C TYR A 55 2.72 -9.30 5.13
N ILE A 56 1.52 -8.94 5.59
CA ILE A 56 0.78 -7.76 5.09
C ILE A 56 1.59 -6.48 5.34
N ALA A 57 2.18 -6.32 6.53
CA ALA A 57 2.99 -5.15 6.84
C ALA A 57 4.24 -5.05 5.94
N LEU A 58 4.85 -6.18 5.58
CA LEU A 58 5.97 -6.22 4.63
C LEU A 58 5.52 -5.89 3.21
N LEU A 59 4.38 -6.40 2.75
CA LEU A 59 3.82 -6.05 1.44
C LEU A 59 3.59 -4.55 1.31
N ILE A 60 3.03 -3.89 2.32
CA ILE A 60 2.83 -2.43 2.33
C ILE A 60 4.17 -1.69 2.15
N ARG A 61 5.22 -2.12 2.86
CA ARG A 61 6.55 -1.49 2.74
C ARG A 61 7.18 -1.72 1.36
N GLN A 62 7.04 -2.93 0.82
CA GLN A 62 7.53 -3.26 -0.51
C GLN A 62 6.81 -2.45 -1.58
N ASP A 63 5.50 -2.29 -1.46
CA ASP A 63 4.71 -1.50 -2.38
C ASP A 63 5.03 0.00 -2.31
N ASP A 64 5.15 0.57 -1.10
CA ASP A 64 5.58 1.96 -0.91
C ASP A 64 6.97 2.21 -1.54
N ALA A 65 7.92 1.31 -1.31
CA ALA A 65 9.25 1.41 -1.92
C ALA A 65 9.18 1.34 -3.46
N ARG A 66 8.37 0.42 -4.01
CA ARG A 66 8.15 0.30 -5.46
C ARG A 66 7.55 1.57 -6.04
N MET A 67 6.52 2.11 -5.39
CA MET A 67 5.83 3.33 -5.78
C MET A 67 6.76 4.55 -5.77
N ARG A 68 7.51 4.74 -4.68
CA ARG A 68 8.51 5.82 -4.56
C ARG A 68 9.56 5.74 -5.66
N ASN A 69 10.07 4.55 -5.95
CA ASN A 69 11.04 4.35 -7.02
C ASN A 69 10.45 4.66 -8.39
N ARG A 70 9.18 4.33 -8.62
CA ARG A 70 8.48 4.66 -9.88
C ARG A 70 8.32 6.16 -10.05
N ILE A 71 7.90 6.87 -9.00
CA ILE A 71 7.79 8.33 -9.00
C ILE A 71 9.15 8.95 -9.32
N LYS A 72 10.23 8.53 -8.62
CA LYS A 72 11.59 9.02 -8.86
C LYS A 72 12.06 8.83 -10.30
N ARG A 73 11.76 7.69 -10.92
CA ARG A 73 12.12 7.41 -12.33
C ARG A 73 11.35 8.29 -13.29
N VAL A 74 10.10 8.60 -12.99
CA VAL A 74 9.25 9.41 -13.87
C VAL A 74 9.54 10.90 -13.70
N SER A 75 9.96 11.35 -12.52
CA SER A 75 10.30 12.75 -12.26
C SER A 75 11.52 13.28 -13.02
N THR A 76 12.31 12.40 -13.63
CA THR A 76 13.38 12.83 -14.56
C THR A 76 12.84 13.24 -15.93
N THR A 77 11.57 12.97 -16.21
CA THR A 77 10.90 13.29 -17.48
C THR A 77 9.84 14.38 -17.27
N LYS A 78 9.59 15.14 -18.34
CA LYS A 78 8.61 16.23 -18.37
C LYS A 78 7.41 15.84 -19.20
N CYS A 79 6.25 16.41 -18.90
CA CYS A 79 5.07 16.31 -19.73
C CYS A 79 5.36 16.96 -21.09
N THR A 80 5.06 16.28 -22.20
CA THR A 80 5.28 16.81 -23.55
C THR A 80 4.37 18.00 -23.88
N LYS A 81 3.28 18.21 -23.12
CA LYS A 81 2.29 19.26 -23.36
C LYS A 81 2.48 20.50 -22.48
N CYS A 82 2.61 20.32 -21.16
CA CYS A 82 2.84 21.47 -20.26
C CYS A 82 4.30 21.70 -19.90
N GLY A 83 5.21 20.77 -20.20
CA GLY A 83 6.64 20.91 -19.87
C GLY A 83 6.98 20.71 -18.38
N ASP A 84 5.99 20.49 -17.52
CA ASP A 84 6.21 20.26 -16.09
C ASP A 84 6.77 18.86 -15.80
N ALA A 85 7.51 18.74 -14.69
CA ALA A 85 8.05 17.46 -14.24
C ALA A 85 6.92 16.49 -13.84
N LEU A 86 7.02 15.25 -14.30
CA LEU A 86 6.03 14.22 -14.01
C LEU A 86 6.22 13.66 -12.57
N PRO A 87 5.18 13.10 -11.92
CA PRO A 87 3.78 13.12 -12.32
C PRO A 87 3.14 14.50 -12.09
N VAL A 88 2.49 15.03 -13.12
CA VAL A 88 1.75 16.30 -13.05
C VAL A 88 0.33 16.09 -12.52
N LYS A 89 -0.15 17.03 -11.70
CA LYS A 89 -1.50 17.00 -11.12
C LYS A 89 -2.54 17.71 -11.98
N SER A 90 -2.12 18.73 -12.73
CA SER A 90 -2.95 19.50 -13.66
C SER A 90 -2.13 19.79 -14.94
N CYS A 91 -2.81 19.86 -16.08
CA CYS A 91 -2.22 20.13 -17.38
C CYS A 91 -3.25 20.84 -18.24
N ILE A 92 -2.82 21.86 -18.98
CA ILE A 92 -3.69 22.68 -19.84
C ILE A 92 -4.29 21.85 -20.99
N MET A 93 -3.58 20.81 -21.41
CA MET A 93 -3.99 19.89 -22.48
C MET A 93 -4.52 18.56 -21.92
N SER A 94 -5.26 18.59 -20.81
CA SER A 94 -5.94 17.39 -20.29
C SER A 94 -6.93 16.85 -21.33
N GLY A 95 -6.87 15.54 -21.61
CA GLY A 95 -7.63 14.90 -22.69
C GLY A 95 -6.82 14.59 -23.95
N ASP A 96 -5.65 15.22 -24.14
CA ASP A 96 -4.73 14.84 -25.21
C ASP A 96 -4.10 13.47 -24.92
N SER A 97 -3.98 12.62 -25.95
CA SER A 97 -3.42 11.26 -25.84
C SER A 97 -1.97 11.22 -25.33
N GLN A 98 -1.19 12.28 -25.58
CA GLN A 98 0.20 12.39 -25.15
C GLN A 98 0.33 13.06 -23.77
N CYS A 99 -0.77 13.54 -23.18
CA CYS A 99 -0.76 14.14 -21.85
C CYS A 99 -0.66 13.07 -20.76
N TRP A 100 0.22 13.31 -19.78
CA TRP A 100 0.40 12.42 -18.64
C TRP A 100 -0.88 12.18 -17.83
N ILE A 101 -1.72 13.20 -17.67
CA ILE A 101 -2.95 13.12 -16.90
C ILE A 101 -3.97 12.20 -17.58
N THR A 102 -3.95 12.11 -18.90
CA THR A 102 -4.91 11.30 -19.66
C THR A 102 -4.61 9.80 -19.50
N GLY A 103 -3.34 9.40 -19.61
CA GLY A 103 -2.95 7.98 -19.63
C GLY A 103 -1.77 7.56 -18.76
N GLY A 104 -0.93 8.50 -18.34
CA GLY A 104 0.31 8.21 -17.61
C GLY A 104 0.08 7.63 -16.21
N TRP A 105 -0.91 8.16 -15.48
CA TRP A 105 -1.27 7.69 -14.13
C TRP A 105 -1.76 6.24 -14.10
N LYS A 106 -2.32 5.71 -15.21
CA LYS A 106 -2.77 4.32 -15.31
C LYS A 106 -1.65 3.32 -15.01
N LYS A 107 -0.40 3.72 -15.29
CA LYS A 107 0.79 2.92 -14.97
C LYS A 107 1.06 2.80 -13.46
N PHE A 108 0.37 3.55 -12.61
CA PHE A 108 0.57 3.57 -11.15
C PHE A 108 -0.54 2.86 -10.38
N ILE A 109 -1.61 2.42 -11.05
CA ILE A 109 -2.72 1.70 -10.42
C ILE A 109 -2.29 0.26 -10.14
N LEU A 110 -2.78 -0.31 -9.03
CA LEU A 110 -2.68 -1.74 -8.74
C LEU A 110 -3.73 -2.50 -9.56
N THR A 111 -3.28 -3.52 -10.28
CA THR A 111 -4.13 -4.45 -11.05
C THR A 111 -3.88 -5.86 -10.54
N VAL A 112 -4.95 -6.65 -10.44
CA VAL A 112 -4.91 -8.08 -10.05
C VAL A 112 -4.75 -8.94 -11.29
#